data_AF-G2FCX1-F1
#
_entry.id   AF-G2FCX1-F1
#
_cell.length_a   1.000
_cell.length_b   1.000
_cell.length_c   1.000
_cell.angle_alpha   90.00
_cell.angle_beta   90.00
_cell.angle_gamma   90.00
#
_symmetry.space_group_name_H-M   'P 1'
#
loop_
_entity.id
_entity.type
_entity.pdbx_description
1 polymer ?
#
loop_
_entity_poly.entity_id
_entity_poly.type
_entity_poly.pdbx_seq_one_letter_code
_entity_poly.pdbx_strand_id
1 'polypeptide(L)'
;MADPTDSACDIGPVINAAAESRIQQAIEQGRQAGRLLYRMESRGFESGHYVGPTLFGEVDPNSPLAQEEIFGPVLALLPAQDLDQALALANSTRYALTGGIYSRSPANLERAAREFRVGNLYLNRGITGALVNRQPFGGFAMSGIGSKAGGRDYLLQFMEPRCVTENTLRRGVAPLSEAP
;
A
#
# COMPACT_ATOMS: atom_id res chain seq x y z
N MET A 1 -3.92 -9.52 -21.29
CA MET A 1 -4.25 -10.64 -20.40
C MET A 1 -3.92 -11.93 -21.13
N ALA A 2 -3.32 -12.89 -20.47
CA ALA A 2 -2.97 -14.19 -21.04
C ALA A 2 -2.86 -15.23 -19.90
N ASP A 3 -2.62 -16.50 -20.25
CA ASP A 3 -2.21 -17.50 -19.27
C ASP A 3 -0.90 -17.05 -18.58
N PRO A 4 -0.77 -17.12 -17.25
CA PRO A 4 0.44 -16.67 -16.54
C PRO A 4 1.71 -17.46 -16.89
N THR A 5 1.59 -18.62 -17.55
CA THR A 5 2.74 -19.36 -18.10
C THR A 5 3.27 -18.79 -19.42
N ASP A 6 2.49 -17.91 -20.08
CA ASP A 6 2.94 -17.16 -21.24
C ASP A 6 3.76 -15.94 -20.79
N SER A 7 4.98 -15.82 -21.30
CA SER A 7 5.87 -14.67 -21.05
C SER A 7 5.30 -13.33 -21.52
N ALA A 8 4.34 -13.33 -22.44
CA ALA A 8 3.63 -12.13 -22.87
C ALA A 8 2.49 -11.72 -21.91
N CYS A 9 2.27 -12.48 -20.83
CA CYS A 9 1.22 -12.18 -19.87
C CYS A 9 1.60 -11.02 -18.94
N ASP A 10 0.99 -9.86 -19.16
CA ASP A 10 1.06 -8.74 -18.22
C ASP A 10 0.16 -8.92 -16.99
N ILE A 11 -1.03 -9.49 -17.21
CA ILE A 11 -2.09 -9.62 -16.19
C ILE A 11 -2.79 -10.97 -16.38
N GLY A 12 -2.65 -11.82 -15.36
CA GLY A 12 -3.28 -13.14 -15.28
C GLY A 12 -4.64 -13.13 -14.56
N PRO A 13 -5.16 -14.31 -14.19
CA PRO A 13 -6.42 -14.43 -13.46
C PRO A 13 -6.27 -13.96 -12.00
N VAL A 14 -7.39 -13.60 -11.38
CA VAL A 14 -7.45 -13.41 -9.93
C VAL A 14 -7.48 -14.76 -9.20
N ILE A 15 -7.27 -14.74 -7.89
CA ILE A 15 -6.93 -15.93 -7.12
C ILE A 15 -8.02 -17.03 -7.11
N ASN A 16 -9.30 -16.68 -7.13
CA ASN A 16 -10.42 -17.63 -7.09
C ASN A 16 -11.77 -17.00 -7.52
N ALA A 17 -12.80 -17.83 -7.63
CA ALA A 17 -14.17 -17.44 -8.00
C ALA A 17 -14.79 -16.39 -7.06
N ALA A 18 -14.49 -16.45 -5.76
CA ALA A 18 -15.00 -15.49 -4.79
C ALA A 18 -14.41 -14.09 -5.02
N ALA A 19 -13.10 -14.02 -5.33
CA ALA A 19 -12.44 -12.77 -5.70
C ALA A 19 -13.01 -12.23 -7.02
N GLU A 20 -13.17 -13.07 -8.04
CA GLU A 20 -13.78 -12.68 -9.31
C GLU A 20 -15.17 -12.09 -9.12
N SER A 21 -16.06 -12.80 -8.41
CA SER A 21 -17.42 -12.34 -8.13
C SER A 21 -17.44 -10.99 -7.40
N ARG A 22 -16.62 -10.86 -6.35
CA ARG A 22 -16.51 -9.61 -5.58
C ARG A 22 -16.01 -8.44 -6.44
N ILE A 23 -15.01 -8.67 -7.29
CA ILE A 23 -14.46 -7.60 -8.15
C ILE A 23 -15.47 -7.23 -9.24
N GLN A 24 -16.16 -8.20 -9.86
CA GLN A 24 -17.22 -7.93 -10.85
C GLN A 24 -18.37 -7.13 -10.23
N GLN A 25 -18.76 -7.46 -8.99
CA GLN A 25 -19.76 -6.70 -8.24
C GLN A 25 -19.29 -5.26 -7.98
N ALA A 26 -18.03 -5.07 -7.57
CA ALA A 26 -17.45 -3.74 -7.35
C ALA A 26 -17.40 -2.92 -8.66
N ILE A 27 -17.09 -3.55 -9.80
CA ILE A 27 -17.14 -2.91 -11.11
C ILE A 27 -18.56 -2.45 -11.45
N GLU A 28 -19.56 -3.30 -11.21
CA GLU A 28 -20.95 -2.96 -11.52
C GLU A 28 -21.47 -1.82 -10.62
N GLN A 29 -21.19 -1.87 -9.33
CA GLN A 29 -21.49 -0.78 -8.39
C GLN A 29 -20.74 0.51 -8.74
N GLY A 30 -19.49 0.38 -9.22
CA GLY A 30 -18.65 1.50 -9.62
C GLY A 30 -19.25 2.38 -10.72
N ARG A 31 -20.15 1.85 -11.55
CA ARG A 31 -20.88 2.62 -12.57
C ARG A 31 -21.80 3.68 -11.99
N GLN A 32 -22.26 3.51 -10.75
CA GLN A 32 -23.07 4.49 -10.04
C GLN A 32 -22.19 5.54 -9.32
N ALA A 33 -20.94 5.18 -9.03
CA ALA A 33 -19.99 6.00 -8.30
C ALA A 33 -19.11 6.88 -9.18
N GLY A 34 -19.04 6.61 -10.49
CA GLY A 34 -18.23 7.38 -11.43
C GLY A 34 -18.43 6.94 -12.86
N ARG A 35 -17.73 7.62 -13.79
CA ARG A 35 -17.81 7.35 -15.22
C ARG A 35 -16.89 6.20 -15.60
N LEU A 36 -17.42 5.15 -16.24
CA LEU A 36 -16.59 4.11 -16.83
C LEU A 36 -15.79 4.66 -18.02
N LEU A 37 -14.46 4.73 -17.89
CA LEU A 37 -13.55 5.24 -18.92
C LEU A 37 -12.97 4.14 -19.80
N TYR A 38 -12.64 3.00 -19.19
CA TYR A 38 -12.07 1.85 -19.90
C TYR A 38 -12.48 0.55 -19.20
N ARG A 39 -12.75 -0.49 -19.99
CA ARG A 39 -12.92 -1.86 -19.52
C ARG A 39 -12.39 -2.81 -20.58
N MET A 40 -11.42 -3.62 -20.20
CA MET A 40 -11.00 -4.75 -21.01
C MET A 40 -11.98 -5.91 -20.79
N GLU A 41 -12.48 -6.49 -21.87
CA GLU A 41 -13.29 -7.70 -21.80
C GLU A 41 -12.40 -8.91 -21.49
N SER A 42 -12.78 -9.75 -20.55
CA SER A 42 -12.05 -10.99 -20.18
C SER A 42 -12.50 -12.20 -21.02
N ARG A 43 -12.58 -12.03 -22.35
CA ARG A 43 -13.00 -13.09 -23.27
C ARG A 43 -11.82 -13.92 -23.76
N GLY A 44 -12.07 -15.19 -24.09
CA GLY A 44 -11.10 -16.07 -24.74
C GLY A 44 -10.28 -16.95 -23.79
N PHE A 45 -10.67 -17.05 -22.52
CA PHE A 45 -10.06 -17.98 -21.56
C PHE A 45 -11.01 -19.14 -21.28
N GLU A 46 -10.57 -20.37 -21.53
CA GLU A 46 -11.38 -21.59 -21.31
C GLU A 46 -11.50 -21.96 -19.82
N SER A 47 -10.54 -21.54 -19.00
CA SER A 47 -10.50 -21.79 -17.56
C SER A 47 -9.79 -20.65 -16.83
N GLY A 48 -10.04 -20.49 -15.53
CA GLY A 48 -9.46 -19.44 -14.70
C GLY A 48 -10.41 -18.26 -14.44
N HIS A 49 -10.06 -17.46 -13.44
CA HIS A 49 -10.89 -16.37 -12.92
C HIS A 49 -10.43 -15.03 -13.46
N TYR A 50 -10.76 -14.72 -14.72
CA TYR A 50 -10.21 -13.54 -15.39
C TYR A 50 -11.12 -12.32 -15.23
N VAL A 51 -10.56 -11.27 -14.62
CA VAL A 51 -11.18 -9.95 -14.56
C VAL A 51 -10.32 -8.95 -15.32
N GLY A 52 -10.92 -8.29 -16.30
CA GLY A 52 -10.20 -7.32 -17.13
C GLY A 52 -9.92 -6.00 -16.44
N PRO A 53 -8.77 -5.35 -16.73
CA PRO A 53 -8.49 -4.00 -16.28
C PRO A 53 -9.64 -3.04 -16.54
N THR A 54 -10.05 -2.33 -15.48
CA THR A 54 -11.19 -1.42 -15.50
C THR A 54 -10.77 -0.08 -14.91
N LEU A 55 -11.11 1.00 -15.59
CA LEU A 55 -10.79 2.38 -15.20
C LEU A 55 -12.09 3.19 -15.07
N PHE A 56 -12.29 3.77 -13.90
CA PHE A 56 -13.34 4.76 -13.66
C PHE A 56 -12.73 6.15 -13.51
N GLY A 57 -13.41 7.15 -14.04
CA GLY A 57 -13.07 8.56 -13.90
C GLY A 57 -14.15 9.34 -13.18
N GLU A 58 -13.77 10.49 -12.63
CA GLU A 58 -14.69 11.39 -11.92
C GLU A 58 -15.42 10.65 -10.79
N VAL A 59 -14.69 9.79 -10.08
CA VAL A 59 -15.26 8.94 -9.02
C VAL A 59 -15.59 9.79 -7.80
N ASP A 60 -16.78 9.60 -7.24
CA ASP A 60 -17.18 10.19 -5.96
C ASP A 60 -16.22 9.73 -4.85
N PRO A 61 -15.50 10.64 -4.18
CA PRO A 61 -14.53 10.30 -3.15
C PRO A 61 -15.11 9.53 -1.97
N ASN A 62 -16.41 9.64 -1.69
CA ASN A 62 -17.05 8.94 -0.58
C ASN A 62 -17.65 7.59 -0.98
N SER A 63 -17.60 7.25 -2.26
CA SER A 63 -18.15 5.99 -2.76
C SER A 63 -17.33 4.78 -2.29
N PRO A 64 -17.96 3.59 -2.19
CA PRO A 64 -17.23 2.35 -1.93
C PRO A 64 -16.07 2.11 -2.90
N LEU A 65 -16.20 2.54 -4.16
CA LEU A 65 -15.16 2.41 -5.18
C LEU A 65 -13.86 3.17 -4.81
N ALA A 66 -13.96 4.29 -4.10
CA ALA A 66 -12.83 5.09 -3.64
C ALA A 66 -12.34 4.74 -2.23
N GLN A 67 -13.20 4.13 -1.40
CA GLN A 67 -12.97 3.94 0.03
C GLN A 67 -12.66 2.48 0.43
N GLU A 68 -13.11 1.50 -0.35
CA GLU A 68 -12.97 0.08 -0.04
C GLU A 68 -11.89 -0.61 -0.89
N GLU A 69 -11.26 -1.63 -0.32
CA GLU A 69 -10.19 -2.37 -0.98
C GLU A 69 -10.73 -3.45 -1.93
N ILE A 70 -10.56 -3.23 -3.24
CA ILE A 70 -11.07 -4.15 -4.27
C ILE A 70 -10.13 -5.33 -4.52
N PHE A 71 -8.82 -5.21 -4.29
CA PHE A 71 -7.84 -6.30 -4.51
C PHE A 71 -7.92 -6.91 -5.93
N GLY A 72 -8.21 -6.07 -6.94
CA GLY A 72 -8.39 -6.47 -8.33
C GLY A 72 -7.95 -5.36 -9.29
N PRO A 73 -7.96 -5.61 -10.62
CA PRO A 73 -7.46 -4.66 -11.61
C PRO A 73 -8.50 -3.56 -11.92
N VAL A 74 -8.92 -2.83 -10.88
CA VAL A 74 -9.88 -1.73 -10.95
C VAL A 74 -9.23 -0.46 -10.43
N LEU A 75 -9.17 0.58 -11.25
CA LEU A 75 -8.57 1.87 -10.90
C LEU A 75 -9.63 2.98 -10.92
N ALA A 76 -9.66 3.78 -9.85
CA ALA A 76 -10.51 4.96 -9.73
C ALA A 76 -9.67 6.23 -9.89
N LEU A 77 -10.10 7.14 -10.78
CA LEU A 77 -9.50 8.46 -10.94
C LEU A 77 -10.40 9.52 -10.30
N LEU A 78 -9.81 10.25 -9.36
CA LEU A 78 -10.45 11.34 -8.65
C LEU A 78 -9.76 12.65 -9.06
N PRO A 79 -10.42 13.54 -9.82
CA PRO A 79 -9.82 14.82 -10.20
C PRO A 79 -9.69 15.72 -8.96
N ALA A 80 -8.53 16.38 -8.86
CA ALA A 80 -8.26 17.41 -7.86
C ALA A 80 -7.90 18.72 -8.56
N GLN A 81 -8.39 19.85 -8.03
CA GLN A 81 -8.15 21.18 -8.59
C GLN A 81 -6.74 21.69 -8.26
N ASP A 82 -6.19 21.27 -7.12
CA ASP A 82 -4.88 21.64 -6.63
C ASP A 82 -4.28 20.53 -5.74
N LEU A 83 -3.07 20.81 -5.22
CA LEU A 83 -2.37 19.87 -4.35
C LEU A 83 -3.05 19.71 -2.98
N ASP A 84 -3.71 20.76 -2.47
CA ASP A 84 -4.37 20.71 -1.16
C ASP A 84 -5.55 19.74 -1.21
N GLN A 85 -6.38 19.85 -2.25
CA GLN A 85 -7.45 18.91 -2.49
C GLN A 85 -6.91 17.50 -2.78
N ALA A 86 -5.83 17.37 -3.55
CA ALA A 86 -5.25 16.05 -3.85
C ALA A 86 -4.76 15.33 -2.58
N LEU A 87 -4.10 16.05 -1.67
CA LEU A 87 -3.65 15.51 -0.37
C LEU A 87 -4.82 15.20 0.55
N ALA A 88 -5.86 16.04 0.56
CA ALA A 88 -7.08 15.76 1.32
C ALA A 88 -7.78 14.47 0.84
N LEU A 89 -7.90 14.29 -0.47
CA LEU A 89 -8.45 13.07 -1.07
C LEU A 89 -7.60 11.85 -0.74
N ALA A 90 -6.28 11.95 -0.92
CA ALA A 90 -5.33 10.86 -0.67
C ALA A 90 -5.31 10.39 0.79
N ASN A 91 -5.52 11.32 1.74
CA ASN A 91 -5.58 11.01 3.18
C ASN A 91 -7.00 10.69 3.67
N SER A 92 -8.02 10.68 2.80
CA SER A 92 -9.43 10.54 3.21
C SER A 92 -9.84 9.12 3.58
N THR A 93 -9.08 8.12 3.14
CA THR A 93 -9.41 6.71 3.43
C THR A 93 -9.00 6.32 4.84
N ARG A 94 -9.62 5.27 5.38
CA ARG A 94 -9.25 4.64 6.65
C ARG A 94 -7.89 3.91 6.61
N TYR A 95 -7.22 3.85 5.46
CA TYR A 95 -5.99 3.11 5.22
C TYR A 95 -4.80 4.06 5.05
N ALA A 96 -3.61 3.60 5.45
CA ALA A 96 -2.36 4.36 5.36
C ALA A 96 -1.17 3.44 5.05
N LEU A 97 -1.30 2.60 4.02
CA LEU A 97 -0.28 1.60 3.66
C LEU A 97 0.79 2.18 2.73
N THR A 98 0.45 2.40 1.47
CA THR A 98 1.33 2.99 0.44
C THR A 98 0.69 4.21 -0.19
N GLY A 99 1.53 5.09 -0.72
CA GLY A 99 1.11 6.27 -1.45
C GLY A 99 2.25 6.77 -2.33
N GLY A 100 1.93 7.58 -3.32
CA GLY A 100 2.95 8.13 -4.20
C GLY A 100 2.53 9.43 -4.84
N ILE A 101 3.54 10.21 -5.19
CA ILE A 101 3.36 11.47 -5.91
C ILE A 101 4.34 11.52 -7.07
N TYR A 102 3.83 11.92 -8.23
CA TYR A 102 4.62 12.29 -9.39
C TYR A 102 4.61 13.82 -9.50
N SER A 103 5.76 14.45 -9.29
CA SER A 103 5.90 15.90 -9.33
C SER A 103 7.35 16.28 -9.64
N ARG A 104 7.51 17.38 -10.37
CA ARG A 104 8.81 18.04 -10.62
C ARG A 104 9.00 19.30 -9.76
N SER A 105 7.98 19.72 -9.00
CA SER A 105 8.07 20.83 -8.06
C SER A 105 8.69 20.35 -6.76
N PRO A 106 9.88 20.84 -6.36
CA PRO A 106 10.50 20.48 -5.08
C PRO A 106 9.60 20.83 -3.89
N ALA A 107 8.92 21.99 -3.94
CA ALA A 107 7.99 22.40 -2.89
C ALA A 107 6.82 21.41 -2.74
N ASN A 108 6.26 20.92 -3.84
CA ASN A 108 5.16 19.94 -3.78
C ASN A 108 5.65 18.59 -3.26
N LEU A 109 6.85 18.17 -3.63
CA LEU A 109 7.45 16.92 -3.13
C LEU A 109 7.72 17.01 -1.62
N GLU A 110 8.25 18.13 -1.14
CA GLU A 110 8.48 18.35 0.29
C GLU A 110 7.15 18.38 1.07
N ARG A 111 6.14 19.09 0.54
CA ARG A 111 4.80 19.10 1.13
C ARG A 111 4.20 17.70 1.19
N ALA A 112 4.23 16.94 0.10
CA ALA A 112 3.73 15.56 0.10
C ALA A 112 4.49 14.66 1.08
N ALA A 113 5.81 14.80 1.19
CA ALA A 113 6.61 14.06 2.17
C ALA A 113 6.19 14.36 3.63
N ARG A 114 5.66 15.56 3.87
CA ARG A 114 5.18 15.99 5.20
C ARG A 114 3.70 15.67 5.42
N GLU A 115 2.86 15.75 4.39
CA GLU A 115 1.40 15.78 4.53
C GLU A 115 0.72 14.50 4.02
N PHE A 116 1.32 13.74 3.10
CA PHE A 116 0.79 12.46 2.62
C PHE A 116 1.18 11.35 3.58
N ARG A 117 0.30 11.06 4.54
CA ARG A 117 0.58 10.23 5.72
C ARG A 117 0.32 8.75 5.42
N VAL A 118 1.30 8.11 4.78
CA VAL A 118 1.32 6.67 4.51
C VAL A 118 2.56 6.01 5.11
N GLY A 119 2.49 4.70 5.36
CA GLY A 119 3.64 3.94 5.83
C GLY A 119 4.80 3.90 4.84
N ASN A 120 4.50 3.76 3.54
CA ASN A 120 5.49 3.76 2.46
C ASN A 120 5.12 4.79 1.40
N LEU A 121 5.77 5.94 1.44
CA LEU A 121 5.62 7.01 0.45
C LEU A 121 6.69 6.89 -0.64
N TYR A 122 6.27 7.02 -1.90
CA TYR A 122 7.14 6.97 -3.07
C TYR A 122 7.06 8.25 -3.89
N LEU A 123 8.22 8.84 -4.20
CA LEU A 123 8.32 10.03 -5.05
C LEU A 123 8.78 9.61 -6.44
N ASN A 124 8.04 9.98 -7.49
CA ASN A 124 8.38 9.78 -8.90
C ASN A 124 8.66 8.33 -9.33
N ARG A 125 7.94 7.36 -8.73
CA ARG A 125 7.93 5.94 -9.14
C ARG A 125 6.64 5.24 -8.67
N GLY A 126 6.43 4.01 -9.15
CA GLY A 126 5.32 3.18 -8.72
C GLY A 126 5.40 2.81 -7.23
N ILE A 127 4.24 2.55 -6.62
CA ILE A 127 4.08 2.37 -5.17
C ILE A 127 4.14 0.91 -4.69
N THR A 128 4.36 -0.03 -5.61
CA THR A 128 4.52 -1.46 -5.34
C THR A 128 6.00 -1.87 -5.40
N GLY A 129 6.32 -3.12 -5.07
CA GLY A 129 7.68 -3.65 -5.18
C GLY A 129 8.64 -3.10 -4.13
N ALA A 130 8.20 -3.06 -2.87
CA ALA A 130 9.07 -2.76 -1.74
C ALA A 130 10.12 -3.87 -1.58
N LEU A 131 11.39 -3.49 -1.42
CA LEU A 131 12.50 -4.43 -1.22
C LEU A 131 12.93 -4.44 0.24
N VAL A 132 13.20 -5.64 0.77
CA VAL A 132 13.75 -5.83 2.13
C VAL A 132 14.97 -4.94 2.32
N ASN A 133 15.13 -4.39 3.54
CA ASN A 133 16.15 -3.42 3.94
C ASN A 133 16.02 -2.03 3.27
N ARG A 134 15.72 -1.96 1.96
CA ARG A 134 15.63 -0.69 1.23
C ARG A 134 14.34 0.08 1.51
N GLN A 135 13.21 -0.62 1.61
CA GLN A 135 11.90 -0.05 1.92
C GLN A 135 11.15 -0.95 2.90
N PRO A 136 11.49 -0.94 4.21
CA PRO A 136 10.72 -1.65 5.22
C PRO A 136 9.22 -1.38 5.06
N PHE A 137 8.45 -2.45 4.94
CA PHE A 137 7.07 -2.40 4.46
C PHE A 137 6.07 -2.54 5.60
N GLY A 138 5.03 -1.71 5.57
CA GLY A 138 3.97 -1.71 6.58
C GLY A 138 3.42 -0.30 6.77
N GLY A 139 2.21 -0.21 7.32
CA GLY A 139 1.50 1.05 7.54
C GLY A 139 0.84 1.11 8.90
N PHE A 140 -0.03 2.11 9.04
CA PHE A 140 -0.81 2.37 10.25
C PHE A 140 -2.29 2.58 9.87
N ALA A 141 -3.11 3.12 10.79
CA ALA A 141 -4.57 3.19 10.65
C ALA A 141 -5.15 1.78 10.41
N MET A 142 -6.10 1.61 9.51
CA MET A 142 -6.66 0.29 9.21
C MET A 142 -5.73 -0.59 8.34
N SER A 143 -4.52 -0.13 8.02
CA SER A 143 -3.51 -0.91 7.31
C SER A 143 -2.60 -1.72 8.22
N GLY A 144 -2.68 -1.54 9.54
CA GLY A 144 -1.90 -2.31 10.50
C GLY A 144 -1.48 -1.50 11.73
N ILE A 145 -0.61 -2.09 12.55
CA ILE A 145 -0.19 -1.54 13.85
C ILE A 145 1.16 -0.80 13.81
N GLY A 146 1.67 -0.46 12.62
CA GLY A 146 2.97 0.21 12.47
C GLY A 146 4.19 -0.73 12.43
N SER A 147 3.98 -2.05 12.40
CA SER A 147 5.09 -3.01 12.23
C SER A 147 5.67 -2.96 10.82
N LYS A 148 7.00 -2.91 10.71
CA LYS A 148 7.74 -2.66 9.47
C LYS A 148 8.60 -3.85 9.05
N ALA A 149 7.99 -4.82 8.35
CA ALA A 149 8.67 -6.01 7.87
C ALA A 149 9.86 -5.66 6.97
N GLY A 150 10.97 -6.38 7.14
CA GLY A 150 12.23 -6.14 6.42
C GLY A 150 13.03 -4.92 6.90
N GLY A 151 12.62 -4.27 8.00
CA GLY A 151 13.39 -3.24 8.71
C GLY A 151 14.00 -3.75 10.01
N ARG A 152 14.91 -2.96 10.59
CA ARG A 152 15.67 -3.33 11.80
C ARG A 152 14.79 -3.55 13.03
N ASP A 153 13.67 -2.82 13.14
CA ASP A 153 12.81 -2.84 14.32
C ASP A 153 11.84 -4.04 14.32
N TYR A 154 11.69 -4.75 13.20
CA TYR A 154 10.71 -5.82 13.05
C TYR A 154 10.96 -7.00 13.98
N LEU A 155 12.22 -7.40 14.17
CA LEU A 155 12.57 -8.53 15.02
C LEU A 155 12.28 -8.26 16.50
N LEU A 156 12.32 -6.99 16.93
CA LEU A 156 12.00 -6.61 18.31
C LEU A 156 10.56 -6.96 18.70
N GLN A 157 9.64 -7.05 17.73
CA GLN A 157 8.23 -7.43 17.96
C GLN A 157 8.07 -8.89 18.42
N PHE A 158 9.11 -9.72 18.26
CA PHE A 158 9.10 -11.15 18.57
C PHE A 158 10.03 -11.48 19.76
N MET A 159 10.50 -10.46 20.48
CA MET A 159 11.43 -10.60 21.60
C MET A 159 10.90 -9.93 22.86
N GLU A 160 11.34 -10.41 24.02
CA GLU A 160 11.07 -9.80 25.31
C GLU A 160 12.38 -9.18 25.86
N PRO A 161 12.43 -7.84 26.10
CA PRO A 161 13.63 -7.21 26.64
C PRO A 161 13.84 -7.63 28.10
N ARG A 162 15.10 -7.89 28.48
CA ARG A 162 15.48 -8.18 29.87
C ARG A 162 16.69 -7.35 30.27
N CYS A 163 16.64 -6.80 31.48
CA CYS A 163 17.75 -6.12 32.13
C CYS A 163 18.23 -6.97 33.31
N VAL A 164 19.55 -7.16 33.43
CA VAL A 164 20.18 -7.83 34.57
C VAL A 164 21.19 -6.86 35.15
N THR A 165 21.10 -6.63 36.46
CA THR A 165 21.98 -5.71 37.17
C THR A 165 22.79 -6.49 38.20
N GLU A 166 24.11 -6.44 38.09
CA GLU A 166 25.02 -6.97 39.10
C GLU A 166 25.72 -5.81 39.81
N ASN A 167 25.60 -5.76 41.14
CA ASN A 167 26.49 -4.92 41.93
C ASN A 167 27.84 -5.64 42.09
N THR A 168 28.85 -5.16 41.37
CA THR A 168 30.20 -5.75 41.38
C THR A 168 31.09 -5.23 42.50
N LEU A 169 30.60 -4.29 43.33
CA LEU A 169 31.36 -3.77 44.48
C LEU A 169 31.53 -4.87 45.53
N ARG A 170 32.78 -5.27 45.78
CA ARG A 170 33.14 -6.21 46.84
C ARG A 170 34.25 -5.62 47.69
N ARG A 171 34.01 -5.49 49.00
CA ARG A 171 34.97 -4.93 49.98
C ARG A 171 35.53 -3.54 49.59
N GLY A 172 34.67 -2.65 49.09
CA GLY A 172 35.05 -1.27 48.74
C GLY A 172 35.80 -1.11 47.41
N VAL A 173 35.96 -2.19 46.64
CA VAL A 173 36.60 -2.16 45.32
C VAL A 173 35.66 -2.79 44.30
N ALA A 174 35.48 -2.12 43.16
CA ALA A 174 34.83 -2.70 41.98
C ALA A 174 35.91 -2.91 40.90
N PRO A 175 35.85 -4.00 40.13
CA PRO A 175 36.72 -4.16 38.98
C PRO A 175 36.47 -3.01 38.00
N LEU A 176 37.56 -2.42 37.49
CA LEU A 176 37.45 -1.51 36.34
C LEU A 176 36.92 -2.35 35.18
N SER A 177 35.82 -1.94 34.55
CA SER A 177 35.36 -2.61 33.34
C SER A 177 36.44 -2.45 32.28
N GLU A 178 36.94 -3.54 31.71
CA GLU A 178 37.50 -3.43 30.36
C GLU A 178 36.35 -2.99 29.46
N ALA A 179 36.51 -1.80 28.88
CA ALA A 179 35.55 -1.32 27.90
C ALA A 179 35.53 -2.34 26.73
N PRO A 180 34.35 -2.72 26.23
CA PRO A 180 34.23 -3.54 25.03
C PRO A 180 34.80 -2.83 23.80
#